data_AF-A0A847XSC9-F1
#
_entry.id   AF-A0A847XSC9-F1
#
_cell.length_a   1.000
_cell.length_b   1.000
_cell.length_c   1.000
_cell.angle_alpha   90.00
_cell.angle_beta   90.00
_cell.angle_gamma   90.00
#
_symmetry.space_group_name_H-M   'P 1'
#
loop_
_entity.id
_entity.type
_entity.pdbx_description
1 polymer ?
#
loop_
_entity_poly.entity_id
_entity_poly.type
_entity_poly.pdbx_seq_one_letter_code
_entity_poly.pdbx_strand_id
1 'polypeptide(L)'
;MKNNILIFLFVLVFSSCGNTENNLSKKADRIHRKILTVDMHCDTPLNLVGSDFDPGKRNNEGCVDFPRMIEGGLDSEFFAIFISQGARNDTAYQNAHKTALEMFEAIHKSLEKNSALAELALTPDDALKIKKKKKRAIFICLENGYPIGRNLDRIREYYDLGARYITLCHSGNNDICDSSNDPKGPENYGLSPFGEEVVKKMNETGMIVDVSHISDESFFDVLKVSKA
;
A
#
# COMPACT_ATOMS: atom_id res chain seq x y z
N MET A 1 61.09 -27.87 44.15
CA MET A 1 59.65 -28.20 44.28
C MET A 1 58.84 -26.97 43.89
N LYS A 2 58.27 -26.98 42.67
CA LYS A 2 56.83 -26.84 42.33
C LYS A 2 56.29 -25.41 42.44
N ASN A 3 56.15 -24.72 41.29
CA ASN A 3 54.95 -24.60 40.43
C ASN A 3 54.08 -23.40 40.87
N ASN A 4 53.99 -22.31 40.09
CA ASN A 4 53.18 -22.05 38.88
C ASN A 4 51.76 -21.51 39.19
N ILE A 5 51.26 -20.61 38.31
CA ILE A 5 49.84 -20.40 37.92
C ILE A 5 49.03 -19.51 38.92
N LEU A 6 48.21 -18.52 38.55
CA LEU A 6 47.72 -17.99 37.26
C LEU A 6 47.11 -16.59 37.50
N ILE A 7 47.13 -15.80 36.44
CA ILE A 7 46.31 -14.62 36.17
C ILE A 7 44.80 -14.91 36.38
N PHE A 8 44.08 -13.99 37.03
CA PHE A 8 42.65 -13.79 36.78
C PHE A 8 42.27 -12.32 36.92
N LEU A 9 42.54 -11.55 35.86
CA LEU A 9 41.86 -10.28 35.61
C LEU A 9 40.54 -10.66 34.91
N PHE A 10 39.46 -10.87 35.67
CA PHE A 10 38.15 -11.14 35.09
C PHE A 10 37.63 -9.84 34.47
N VAL A 11 37.73 -9.75 33.14
CA VAL A 11 37.18 -8.68 32.31
C VAL A 11 35.66 -8.66 32.47
N LEU A 12 35.15 -7.69 33.24
CA LEU A 12 33.73 -7.32 33.29
C LEU A 12 33.41 -6.43 32.07
N VAL A 13 33.30 -7.05 30.89
CA VAL A 13 32.80 -6.40 29.67
C VAL A 13 31.63 -7.20 29.14
N PHE A 14 30.48 -7.13 29.80
CA PHE A 14 29.23 -7.71 29.29
C PHE A 14 27.96 -6.87 29.55
N SER A 15 28.06 -5.58 29.90
CA SER A 15 26.87 -4.75 30.20
C SER A 15 26.63 -3.55 29.26
N SER A 16 27.43 -3.38 28.19
CA SER A 16 27.29 -2.20 27.30
C SER A 16 26.26 -2.39 26.17
N CYS A 17 26.10 -3.61 25.64
CA CYS A 17 25.22 -3.84 24.49
C CYS A 17 23.73 -3.74 24.83
N GLY A 18 23.28 -4.30 25.96
CA GLY A 18 21.86 -4.28 26.37
C GLY A 18 21.32 -2.88 26.69
N ASN A 19 22.18 -1.96 27.14
CA ASN A 19 21.79 -0.57 27.35
C ASN A 19 21.59 0.17 26.03
N THR A 20 22.36 -0.17 24.99
CA THR A 20 22.31 0.53 23.70
C THR A 20 21.03 0.18 22.94
N GLU A 21 20.69 -1.10 22.83
CA GLU A 21 19.47 -1.56 22.14
C GLU A 21 18.19 -1.05 22.83
N ASN A 22 18.13 -1.14 24.16
CA ASN A 22 17.00 -0.62 24.94
C ASN A 22 16.86 0.91 24.79
N ASN A 23 17.97 1.64 24.75
CA ASN A 23 17.96 3.09 24.51
C ASN A 23 17.51 3.43 23.08
N LEU A 24 17.91 2.64 22.08
CA LEU A 24 17.46 2.80 20.70
C LEU A 24 15.96 2.51 20.57
N SER A 25 15.47 1.43 21.18
CA SER A 25 14.04 1.10 21.23
C SER A 25 13.22 2.21 21.87
N LYS A 26 13.60 2.69 23.07
CA LYS A 26 12.93 3.83 23.72
C LYS A 26 12.95 5.11 22.87
N LYS A 27 14.04 5.34 22.13
CA LYS A 27 14.16 6.47 21.21
C LYS A 27 13.20 6.31 20.03
N ALA A 28 13.14 5.12 19.42
CA ALA A 28 12.23 4.78 18.33
C ALA A 28 10.78 4.97 18.76
N ASP A 29 10.38 4.37 19.88
CA ASP A 29 9.06 4.52 20.52
C ASP A 29 8.63 5.97 20.70
N ARG A 30 9.57 6.83 21.14
CA ARG A 30 9.30 8.26 21.33
C ARG A 30 9.07 8.99 20.02
N ILE A 31 9.77 8.60 18.94
CA ILE A 31 9.56 9.16 17.60
C ILE A 31 8.22 8.65 17.06
N HIS A 32 8.00 7.34 17.12
CA HIS A 32 6.81 6.65 16.64
C HIS A 32 5.51 7.23 17.20
N ARG A 33 5.47 7.50 18.51
CA ARG A 33 4.30 8.15 19.14
C ARG A 33 4.04 9.59 18.68
N LYS A 34 5.03 10.28 18.11
CA LYS A 34 4.94 11.69 17.72
C LYS A 34 4.63 11.89 16.23
N ILE A 35 5.20 11.06 15.37
CA ILE A 35 5.06 11.18 13.91
C ILE A 35 3.73 10.57 13.44
N LEU A 36 3.19 11.00 12.29
CA LEU A 36 2.15 10.23 11.60
C LEU A 36 2.83 9.06 10.89
N THR A 37 2.45 7.83 11.22
CA THR A 37 2.95 6.63 10.56
C THR A 37 2.01 6.25 9.42
N VAL A 38 2.58 5.99 8.26
CA VAL A 38 1.84 5.68 7.04
C VAL A 38 2.49 4.45 6.42
N ASP A 39 1.70 3.39 6.24
CA ASP A 39 1.98 2.34 5.29
C ASP A 39 1.15 2.62 4.04
N MET A 40 1.75 2.43 2.87
CA MET A 40 1.16 2.76 1.57
C MET A 40 0.63 1.53 0.85
N HIS A 41 0.65 0.34 1.45
CA HIS A 41 0.11 -0.83 0.78
C HIS A 41 -0.24 -1.97 1.74
N CYS A 42 -1.51 -2.37 1.78
CA CYS A 42 -1.89 -3.67 2.34
C CYS A 42 -3.05 -4.35 1.61
N ASP A 43 -2.92 -5.67 1.45
CA ASP A 43 -3.91 -6.55 0.80
C ASP A 43 -5.08 -6.98 1.69
N THR A 44 -5.24 -6.32 2.85
CA THR A 44 -6.35 -6.63 3.78
C THR A 44 -7.72 -6.65 3.12
N PRO A 45 -8.03 -5.77 2.14
CA PRO A 45 -9.30 -5.79 1.42
C PRO A 45 -9.65 -7.09 0.70
N LEU A 46 -8.67 -7.92 0.32
CA LEU A 46 -8.94 -9.22 -0.31
C LEU A 46 -9.79 -10.13 0.58
N ASN A 47 -9.69 -9.97 1.90
CA ASN A 47 -10.48 -10.73 2.84
C ASN A 47 -11.89 -10.14 3.05
N LEU A 48 -12.17 -8.90 2.63
CA LEU A 48 -13.46 -8.24 2.89
C LEU A 48 -14.58 -8.75 1.96
N VAL A 49 -14.24 -9.21 0.77
CA VAL A 49 -15.22 -9.64 -0.23
C VAL A 49 -15.61 -11.09 0.02
N GLY A 50 -16.91 -11.35 0.21
CA GLY A 50 -17.45 -12.70 0.31
C GLY A 50 -17.07 -13.47 1.58
N SER A 51 -16.60 -12.79 2.63
CA SER A 51 -16.23 -13.40 3.91
C SER A 51 -16.74 -12.59 5.11
N ASP A 52 -16.72 -13.20 6.30
CA ASP A 52 -17.07 -12.55 7.58
C ASP A 52 -15.89 -11.79 8.22
N PHE A 53 -14.77 -11.63 7.50
CA PHE A 53 -13.59 -10.92 8.00
C PHE A 53 -13.94 -9.49 8.41
N ASP A 54 -13.45 -9.09 9.58
CA ASP A 54 -13.73 -7.78 10.16
C ASP A 54 -12.42 -7.15 10.65
N PRO A 55 -11.90 -6.11 9.99
CA PRO A 55 -10.69 -5.43 10.45
C PRO A 55 -10.91 -4.68 11.76
N GLY A 56 -12.15 -4.49 12.23
CA GLY A 56 -12.42 -3.96 13.56
C GLY A 56 -12.13 -4.94 14.71
N LYS A 57 -11.88 -6.21 14.40
CA LYS A 57 -11.59 -7.26 15.39
C LYS A 57 -10.14 -7.71 15.26
N ARG A 58 -9.62 -8.31 16.34
CA ARG A 58 -8.30 -8.94 16.31
C ARG A 58 -8.45 -10.29 15.62
N ASN A 59 -7.87 -10.41 14.44
CA ASN A 59 -7.97 -11.61 13.61
C ASN A 59 -6.80 -12.56 13.89
N ASN A 60 -7.05 -13.87 13.70
CA ASN A 60 -6.01 -14.90 13.83
C ASN A 60 -5.14 -15.01 12.58
N GLU A 61 -5.66 -14.56 11.44
CA GLU A 61 -5.01 -14.59 10.14
C GLU A 61 -4.77 -13.15 9.62
N GLY A 62 -3.90 -13.03 8.61
CA GLY A 62 -3.48 -11.75 8.05
C GLY A 62 -2.53 -10.97 8.96
N CYS A 63 -2.06 -9.81 8.51
CA CYS A 63 -1.08 -8.99 9.25
C CYS A 63 -1.67 -7.69 9.81
N VAL A 64 -2.77 -7.19 9.24
CA VAL A 64 -3.34 -5.88 9.57
C VAL A 64 -4.81 -6.03 9.99
N ASP A 65 -5.10 -5.47 11.17
CA ASP A 65 -6.44 -5.13 11.65
C ASP A 65 -6.34 -3.91 12.56
N PHE A 66 -7.44 -3.22 12.81
CA PHE A 66 -7.46 -1.97 13.58
C PHE A 66 -6.93 -2.16 15.01
N PRO A 67 -7.21 -3.26 15.74
CA PRO A 67 -6.55 -3.52 17.02
C PRO A 67 -5.02 -3.57 16.92
N ARG A 68 -4.45 -4.32 15.96
CA ARG A 68 -3.00 -4.36 15.73
C ARG A 68 -2.43 -3.02 15.28
N MET A 69 -3.15 -2.25 14.46
CA MET A 69 -2.72 -0.90 14.08
C MET A 69 -2.65 0.03 15.29
N ILE A 70 -3.60 -0.07 16.23
CA ILE A 70 -3.60 0.72 17.47
C ILE A 70 -2.43 0.29 18.37
N GLU A 71 -2.25 -1.01 18.59
CA GLU A 71 -1.16 -1.57 19.42
C GLU A 71 0.22 -1.23 18.85
N GLY A 72 0.38 -1.37 17.53
CA GLY A 72 1.61 -1.11 16.79
C GLY A 72 1.84 0.36 16.48
N GLY A 73 0.89 1.25 16.76
CA GLY A 73 1.00 2.68 16.45
C GLY A 73 1.04 3.02 14.97
N LEU A 74 0.42 2.20 14.11
CA LEU A 74 0.21 2.52 12.70
C LEU A 74 -1.02 3.42 12.57
N ASP A 75 -0.84 4.66 12.12
CA ASP A 75 -1.90 5.66 12.07
C ASP A 75 -2.67 5.69 10.77
N SER A 76 -1.98 5.39 9.67
CA SER A 76 -2.55 5.40 8.33
C SER A 76 -2.13 4.17 7.55
N GLU A 77 -3.05 3.64 6.76
CA GLU A 77 -2.84 2.49 5.89
C GLU A 77 -3.56 2.70 4.56
N PHE A 78 -2.98 2.21 3.47
CA PHE A 78 -3.61 2.20 2.16
C PHE A 78 -4.16 0.80 1.87
N PHE A 79 -5.48 0.72 1.81
CA PHE A 79 -6.19 -0.51 1.49
C PHE A 79 -6.18 -0.71 -0.03
N ALA A 80 -5.43 -1.73 -0.46
CA ALA A 80 -5.26 -2.07 -1.86
C ALA A 80 -6.46 -2.85 -2.40
N ILE A 81 -7.06 -2.31 -3.45
CA ILE A 81 -7.94 -3.05 -4.35
C ILE A 81 -7.03 -3.73 -5.37
N PHE A 82 -6.63 -4.96 -5.05
CA PHE A 82 -5.81 -5.78 -5.93
C PHE A 82 -6.67 -6.53 -6.96
N ILE A 83 -6.33 -6.37 -8.24
CA ILE A 83 -6.93 -7.14 -9.34
C ILE A 83 -5.86 -7.83 -10.17
N SER A 84 -5.89 -9.16 -10.18
CA SER A 84 -4.98 -9.99 -10.99
C SER A 84 -5.04 -9.65 -12.47
N GLN A 85 -3.89 -9.74 -13.14
CA GLN A 85 -3.79 -9.54 -14.59
C GLN A 85 -4.57 -10.63 -15.34
N GLY A 86 -5.40 -10.22 -16.30
CA GLY A 86 -6.24 -11.11 -17.10
C GLY A 86 -6.13 -10.86 -18.60
N ALA A 87 -7.07 -11.43 -19.35
CA ALA A 87 -7.15 -11.26 -20.80
C ALA A 87 -7.44 -9.81 -21.19
N ARG A 88 -6.87 -9.33 -22.30
CA ARG A 88 -6.98 -7.94 -22.74
C ARG A 88 -8.09 -7.75 -23.77
N ASN A 89 -9.34 -7.84 -23.32
CA ASN A 89 -10.53 -7.66 -24.13
C ASN A 89 -11.68 -7.05 -23.31
N ASP A 90 -12.67 -6.49 -24.00
CA ASP A 90 -13.75 -5.71 -23.38
C ASP A 90 -14.48 -6.47 -22.27
N THR A 91 -14.84 -7.73 -22.48
CA THR A 91 -15.52 -8.56 -21.48
C THR A 91 -14.68 -8.69 -20.20
N ALA A 92 -13.39 -8.98 -20.34
CA ALA A 92 -12.50 -9.13 -19.21
C ALA A 92 -12.26 -7.79 -18.47
N TYR A 93 -12.15 -6.68 -19.21
CA TYR A 93 -12.06 -5.34 -18.62
C TYR A 93 -13.32 -4.91 -17.87
N GLN A 94 -14.50 -5.27 -18.36
CA GLN A 94 -15.75 -5.00 -17.66
C GLN A 94 -15.85 -5.81 -16.36
N ASN A 95 -15.45 -7.08 -16.41
CA ASN A 95 -15.42 -7.93 -15.21
C ASN A 95 -14.41 -7.41 -14.16
N ALA A 96 -13.19 -7.08 -14.57
CA ALA A 96 -12.17 -6.52 -13.69
C ALA A 96 -12.63 -5.21 -13.03
N HIS A 97 -13.26 -4.33 -13.83
CA HIS A 97 -13.85 -3.10 -13.32
C HIS A 97 -14.97 -3.37 -12.31
N LYS A 98 -15.88 -4.29 -12.60
CA LYS A 98 -16.95 -4.68 -11.67
C LYS A 98 -16.38 -5.20 -10.34
N THR A 99 -15.38 -6.08 -10.39
CA THR A 99 -14.73 -6.59 -9.17
C THR A 99 -14.06 -5.46 -8.36
N ALA A 100 -13.42 -4.49 -9.03
CA ALA A 100 -12.89 -3.32 -8.33
C ALA A 100 -14.00 -2.55 -7.60
N LEU A 101 -15.16 -2.32 -8.25
CA LEU A 101 -16.31 -1.67 -7.61
C LEU A 101 -16.86 -2.44 -6.40
N GLU A 102 -16.93 -3.77 -6.48
CA GLU A 102 -17.33 -4.63 -5.36
C GLU A 102 -16.36 -4.50 -4.17
N MET A 103 -15.05 -4.36 -4.44
CA MET A 103 -14.04 -4.13 -3.40
C MET A 103 -14.14 -2.72 -2.80
N PHE A 104 -14.37 -1.68 -3.60
CA PHE A 104 -14.66 -0.34 -3.08
C PHE A 104 -15.84 -0.37 -2.12
N GLU A 105 -16.95 -1.00 -2.52
CA GLU A 105 -18.14 -1.14 -1.69
C GLU A 105 -17.84 -1.87 -0.37
N ALA A 106 -17.08 -2.97 -0.43
CA ALA A 106 -16.69 -3.73 0.75
C ALA A 106 -15.82 -2.91 1.73
N ILE A 107 -14.87 -2.12 1.23
CA ILE A 107 -14.06 -1.21 2.04
C ILE A 107 -14.95 -0.16 2.71
N HIS A 108 -15.80 0.54 1.95
CA HIS A 108 -16.69 1.56 2.49
C HIS A 108 -17.62 1.03 3.58
N LYS A 109 -18.26 -0.13 3.34
CA LYS A 109 -19.10 -0.81 4.35
C LYS A 109 -18.32 -1.19 5.60
N SER A 110 -17.09 -1.67 5.43
CA SER A 110 -16.21 -2.02 6.55
C SER A 110 -15.86 -0.80 7.40
N LEU A 111 -15.56 0.34 6.78
CA LEU A 111 -15.27 1.60 7.46
C LEU A 111 -16.50 2.19 8.14
N GLU A 112 -17.69 2.10 7.53
CA GLU A 112 -18.95 2.51 8.15
C GLU A 112 -19.23 1.70 9.43
N LYS A 113 -19.16 0.37 9.33
CA LYS A 113 -19.33 -0.56 10.45
C LYS A 113 -18.33 -0.29 11.58
N ASN A 114 -17.10 0.07 11.24
CA ASN A 114 -16.00 0.29 12.17
C ASN A 114 -15.65 1.77 12.39
N SER A 115 -16.63 2.66 12.19
CA SER A 115 -16.44 4.12 12.24
C SER A 115 -15.95 4.64 13.60
N ALA A 116 -16.06 3.86 14.68
CA ALA A 116 -15.45 4.17 15.97
C ALA A 116 -13.92 4.05 15.98
N LEU A 117 -13.37 3.18 15.12
CA LEU A 117 -11.94 2.81 15.08
C LEU A 117 -11.21 3.44 13.89
N ALA A 118 -11.86 3.53 12.73
CA ALA A 118 -11.25 3.97 11.48
C ALA A 118 -12.16 4.93 10.69
N GLU A 119 -11.56 5.76 9.86
CA GLU A 119 -12.26 6.68 8.94
C GLU A 119 -11.53 6.70 7.59
N LEU A 120 -12.27 6.89 6.50
CA LEU A 120 -11.69 7.12 5.17
C LEU A 120 -10.93 8.44 5.15
N ALA A 121 -9.71 8.43 4.62
CA ALA A 121 -8.90 9.60 4.36
C ALA A 121 -8.78 9.85 2.85
N LEU A 122 -8.90 11.11 2.45
CA LEU A 122 -8.82 11.52 1.05
C LEU A 122 -7.67 12.50 0.81
N THR A 123 -7.14 13.10 1.87
CA THR A 123 -6.04 14.06 1.84
C THR A 123 -5.08 13.81 3.01
N PRO A 124 -3.83 14.30 2.94
CA PRO A 124 -2.91 14.26 4.09
C PRO A 124 -3.48 14.91 5.35
N ASP A 125 -4.26 15.98 5.18
CA ASP A 125 -4.93 16.68 6.29
C ASP A 125 -5.99 15.80 6.97
N ASP A 126 -6.68 14.94 6.22
CA ASP A 126 -7.64 13.99 6.80
C ASP A 126 -6.91 13.00 7.69
N ALA A 127 -5.77 12.45 7.24
CA ALA A 127 -4.99 11.53 8.06
C ALA A 127 -4.53 12.16 9.38
N LEU A 128 -4.08 13.42 9.34
CA LEU A 128 -3.73 14.18 10.55
C LEU A 128 -4.93 14.42 11.47
N LYS A 129 -6.11 14.77 10.92
CA LYS A 129 -7.34 14.97 11.70
C LYS A 129 -7.83 13.67 12.33
N ILE A 130 -7.83 12.57 11.57
CA ILE A 130 -8.27 11.24 12.01
C ILE A 130 -7.33 10.72 13.11
N LYS A 131 -6.01 10.90 12.98
CA LYS A 131 -5.05 10.62 14.04
C LYS A 131 -5.36 11.40 15.33
N LYS A 132 -5.68 12.69 15.23
CA LYS A 132 -6.06 13.51 16.41
C LYS A 132 -7.32 13.00 17.11
N LYS A 133 -8.26 12.41 16.36
CA LYS A 133 -9.43 11.69 16.90
C LYS A 133 -9.09 10.31 17.49
N LYS A 134 -7.83 9.89 17.46
CA LYS A 134 -7.35 8.55 17.87
C LYS A 134 -7.94 7.41 17.04
N LYS A 135 -8.30 7.68 15.79
CA LYS A 135 -8.78 6.69 14.82
C LYS A 135 -7.71 6.37 13.79
N ARG A 136 -7.90 5.32 13.00
CA ARG A 136 -7.01 4.92 11.90
C ARG A 136 -7.48 5.55 10.59
N ALA A 137 -6.57 6.20 9.89
CA ALA A 137 -6.83 6.82 8.60
C ALA A 137 -6.65 5.78 7.51
N ILE A 138 -7.71 5.45 6.79
CA ILE A 138 -7.64 4.46 5.71
C ILE A 138 -7.74 5.19 4.38
N PHE A 139 -6.70 5.11 3.57
CA PHE A 139 -6.75 5.48 2.16
C PHE A 139 -7.11 4.27 1.32
N ILE A 140 -7.61 4.50 0.12
CA ILE A 140 -7.84 3.44 -0.87
C ILE A 140 -6.86 3.61 -2.02
N CYS A 141 -6.41 2.50 -2.57
CA CYS A 141 -5.61 2.45 -3.79
C CYS A 141 -6.02 1.29 -4.67
N LEU A 142 -5.66 1.37 -5.95
CA LEU A 142 -5.88 0.30 -6.92
C LEU A 142 -4.52 -0.29 -7.32
N GLU A 143 -4.30 -1.57 -7.03
CA GLU A 143 -3.11 -2.28 -7.50
C GLU A 143 -3.45 -3.03 -8.79
N ASN A 144 -2.68 -2.71 -9.84
CA ASN A 144 -2.95 -2.98 -11.25
C ASN A 144 -3.97 -2.05 -11.90
N GLY A 145 -3.53 -1.28 -12.90
CA GLY A 145 -4.38 -0.41 -13.72
C GLY A 145 -5.26 -1.18 -14.72
N TYR A 146 -5.14 -2.51 -14.80
CA TYR A 146 -5.95 -3.38 -15.66
C TYR A 146 -7.47 -3.12 -15.64
N PRO A 147 -8.13 -2.81 -14.51
CA PRO A 147 -9.55 -2.46 -14.46
C PRO A 147 -9.91 -1.17 -15.24
N ILE A 148 -8.95 -0.28 -15.53
CA ILE A 148 -9.17 0.87 -16.42
C ILE A 148 -9.56 0.38 -17.83
N GLY A 149 -9.05 -0.77 -18.26
CA GLY A 149 -9.22 -1.26 -19.62
C GLY A 149 -8.72 -0.22 -20.61
N ARG A 150 -9.60 0.26 -21.50
CA ARG A 150 -9.33 1.34 -22.47
C ARG A 150 -10.21 2.57 -22.25
N ASN A 151 -10.74 2.73 -21.03
CA ASN A 151 -11.62 3.83 -20.68
C ASN A 151 -10.99 4.72 -19.61
N LEU A 152 -10.44 5.87 -20.03
CA LEU A 152 -9.81 6.85 -19.14
C LEU A 152 -10.75 7.45 -18.10
N ASP A 153 -12.08 7.46 -18.34
CA ASP A 153 -13.05 8.00 -17.39
C ASP A 153 -13.07 7.22 -16.07
N ARG A 154 -12.69 5.94 -16.11
CA ARG A 154 -12.58 5.11 -14.90
C ARG A 154 -11.55 5.63 -13.90
N ILE A 155 -10.52 6.35 -14.35
CA ILE A 155 -9.54 6.97 -13.44
C ILE A 155 -10.25 7.99 -12.54
N ARG A 156 -11.14 8.80 -13.12
CA ARG A 156 -11.92 9.78 -12.36
C ARG A 156 -12.95 9.09 -11.47
N GLU A 157 -13.62 8.07 -11.98
CA GLU A 157 -14.57 7.27 -11.22
C GLU A 157 -13.93 6.67 -9.95
N TYR A 158 -12.78 6.01 -10.09
CA TYR A 158 -12.05 5.44 -8.95
C TYR A 158 -11.57 6.50 -7.97
N TYR A 159 -11.14 7.67 -8.46
CA TYR A 159 -10.79 8.80 -7.61
C TYR A 159 -11.98 9.29 -6.77
N ASP A 160 -13.15 9.40 -7.40
CA ASP A 160 -14.39 9.84 -6.76
C ASP A 160 -14.91 8.81 -5.75
N LEU A 161 -14.63 7.52 -5.97
CA LEU A 161 -14.84 6.43 -5.00
C LEU A 161 -13.81 6.42 -3.86
N GLY A 162 -12.78 7.25 -3.92
CA GLY A 162 -11.82 7.49 -2.83
C GLY A 162 -10.41 6.98 -3.07
N ALA A 163 -10.11 6.37 -4.22
CA ALA A 163 -8.74 5.95 -4.52
C ALA A 163 -7.80 7.14 -4.64
N ARG A 164 -6.57 7.02 -4.12
CA ARG A 164 -5.56 8.09 -4.15
C ARG A 164 -4.28 7.72 -4.88
N TYR A 165 -4.05 6.45 -5.19
CA TYR A 165 -3.11 6.04 -6.21
C TYR A 165 -3.63 4.88 -7.05
N ILE A 166 -3.06 4.72 -8.24
CA ILE A 166 -3.18 3.52 -9.07
C ILE A 166 -1.78 3.02 -9.43
N THR A 167 -1.50 1.74 -9.20
CA THR A 167 -0.30 1.06 -9.71
C THR A 167 -0.52 0.67 -11.16
N LEU A 168 0.35 1.10 -12.09
CA LEU A 168 0.06 1.00 -13.54
C LEU A 168 -0.12 -0.44 -14.03
N CYS A 169 0.69 -1.39 -13.55
CA CYS A 169 0.50 -2.82 -13.78
C CYS A 169 0.83 -3.63 -12.50
N HIS A 170 0.70 -4.95 -12.57
CA HIS A 170 1.15 -5.88 -11.53
C HIS A 170 2.16 -6.87 -12.14
N SER A 171 2.06 -8.18 -11.85
CA SER A 171 2.98 -9.22 -12.33
C SER A 171 2.94 -9.54 -13.83
N GLY A 172 2.13 -8.84 -14.63
CA GLY A 172 2.05 -9.06 -16.07
C GLY A 172 1.80 -7.75 -16.82
N ASN A 173 2.24 -7.71 -18.07
CA ASN A 173 2.03 -6.58 -18.96
C ASN A 173 0.53 -6.35 -19.15
N ASN A 174 0.14 -5.09 -19.25
CA ASN A 174 -1.24 -4.71 -19.58
C ASN A 174 -1.27 -3.69 -20.73
N ASP A 175 -2.44 -3.12 -21.04
CA ASP A 175 -2.54 -2.11 -22.11
C ASP A 175 -1.83 -0.79 -21.77
N ILE A 176 -1.39 -0.60 -20.52
CA ILE A 176 -0.79 0.63 -20.00
C ILE A 176 0.74 0.55 -20.10
N CYS A 177 1.35 -0.50 -19.54
CA CYS A 177 2.81 -0.62 -19.48
C CYS A 177 3.30 -2.07 -19.36
N ASP A 178 4.62 -2.21 -19.49
CA ASP A 178 5.32 -3.46 -19.23
C ASP A 178 5.58 -3.66 -17.72
N SER A 179 5.44 -4.90 -17.26
CA SER A 179 5.77 -5.33 -15.91
C SER A 179 7.23 -5.72 -15.79
N SER A 180 7.83 -5.53 -14.61
CA SER A 180 9.17 -6.04 -14.30
C SER A 180 9.23 -7.57 -14.27
N ASN A 181 8.08 -8.24 -14.14
CA ASN A 181 7.99 -9.66 -13.82
C ASN A 181 7.24 -10.49 -14.89
N ASP A 182 6.85 -9.90 -16.02
CA ASP A 182 6.15 -10.67 -17.06
C ASP A 182 7.11 -11.69 -17.72
N PRO A 183 6.85 -13.00 -17.61
CA PRO A 183 7.74 -14.02 -18.17
C PRO A 183 7.82 -14.01 -19.69
N LYS A 184 6.91 -13.31 -20.39
CA LYS A 184 6.93 -13.15 -21.84
C LYS A 184 7.89 -12.05 -22.30
N GLY A 185 8.42 -11.25 -21.37
CA GLY A 185 9.24 -10.08 -21.68
C GLY A 185 8.42 -8.84 -22.02
N PRO A 186 9.08 -7.72 -22.34
CA PRO A 186 8.42 -6.45 -22.63
C PRO A 186 7.66 -6.48 -23.96
N GLU A 187 6.55 -5.75 -24.04
CA GLU A 187 5.78 -5.56 -25.27
C GLU A 187 5.98 -4.16 -25.86
N ASN A 188 6.09 -3.14 -25.00
CA ASN A 188 6.22 -1.74 -25.40
C ASN A 188 7.62 -1.17 -25.17
N TYR A 189 8.47 -1.91 -24.44
CA TYR A 189 9.72 -1.43 -23.88
C TYR A 189 9.53 -0.19 -23.00
N GLY A 190 8.46 -0.19 -22.18
CA GLY A 190 8.08 0.93 -21.34
C GLY A 190 6.57 1.16 -21.26
N LEU A 191 6.16 2.44 -21.27
CA LEU A 191 4.75 2.80 -21.41
C LEU A 191 4.26 2.56 -22.85
N SER A 192 3.02 2.09 -22.98
CA SER A 192 2.33 2.15 -24.29
C SER A 192 1.88 3.59 -24.59
N PRO A 193 1.49 3.92 -25.84
CA PRO A 193 0.86 5.20 -26.15
C PRO A 193 -0.38 5.49 -25.28
N PHE A 194 -1.18 4.46 -25.00
CA PHE A 194 -2.32 4.57 -24.07
C PHE A 194 -1.84 4.77 -22.63
N GLY A 195 -0.74 4.13 -22.23
CA GLY A 195 -0.13 4.33 -20.92
C GLY A 195 0.30 5.78 -20.67
N GLU A 196 0.82 6.47 -21.68
CA GLU A 196 1.09 7.90 -21.54
C GLU A 196 -0.18 8.72 -21.29
N GLU A 197 -1.28 8.40 -21.97
CA GLU A 197 -2.58 9.05 -21.76
C GLU A 197 -3.11 8.79 -20.34
N VAL A 198 -2.94 7.57 -19.84
CA VAL A 198 -3.29 7.20 -18.45
C VAL A 198 -2.50 8.05 -17.45
N VAL A 199 -1.17 8.15 -17.60
CA VAL A 199 -0.32 8.97 -16.71
C VAL A 199 -0.75 10.44 -16.74
N LYS A 200 -0.99 11.00 -17.92
CA LYS A 200 -1.48 12.38 -18.09
C LYS A 200 -2.84 12.56 -17.38
N LYS A 201 -3.78 11.64 -17.58
CA LYS A 201 -5.10 11.68 -16.93
C LYS A 201 -5.03 11.55 -15.41
N MET A 202 -4.11 10.75 -14.90
CA MET A 202 -3.85 10.61 -13.47
C MET A 202 -3.32 11.93 -12.88
N ASN A 203 -2.37 12.60 -13.55
CA ASN A 203 -1.91 13.93 -13.15
C ASN A 203 -3.05 14.97 -13.14
N GLU A 204 -3.86 15.03 -14.20
CA GLU A 204 -5.03 15.94 -14.28
C GLU A 204 -6.03 15.70 -13.14
N THR A 205 -6.23 14.44 -12.76
CA THR A 205 -7.17 14.05 -11.71
C THR A 205 -6.61 14.30 -10.30
N GLY A 206 -5.29 14.43 -10.16
CA GLY A 206 -4.60 14.42 -8.87
C GLY A 206 -4.47 13.01 -8.27
N MET A 207 -4.49 11.98 -9.10
CA MET A 207 -4.23 10.59 -8.73
C MET A 207 -2.71 10.35 -8.72
N ILE A 208 -2.18 9.79 -7.63
CA ILE A 208 -0.77 9.42 -7.55
C ILE A 208 -0.50 8.25 -8.52
N VAL A 209 0.59 8.37 -9.29
CA VAL A 209 1.09 7.30 -10.15
C VAL A 209 2.02 6.42 -9.34
N ASP A 210 1.57 5.22 -8.98
CA ASP A 210 2.42 4.23 -8.32
C ASP A 210 3.17 3.41 -9.37
N VAL A 211 4.48 3.34 -9.17
CA VAL A 211 5.46 2.73 -10.08
C VAL A 211 6.00 1.40 -9.54
N SER A 212 5.38 0.86 -8.50
CA SER A 212 5.62 -0.52 -8.09
C SER A 212 5.24 -1.49 -9.23
N HIS A 213 5.92 -2.64 -9.32
CA HIS A 213 5.75 -3.70 -10.35
C HIS A 213 6.07 -3.36 -11.81
N ILE A 214 6.15 -2.09 -12.21
CA ILE A 214 6.42 -1.74 -13.61
C ILE A 214 7.89 -1.99 -13.97
N SER A 215 8.18 -2.19 -15.26
CA SER A 215 9.57 -2.34 -15.73
C SER A 215 10.40 -1.07 -15.52
N ASP A 216 11.73 -1.20 -15.51
CA ASP A 216 12.63 -0.04 -15.40
C ASP A 216 12.37 0.99 -16.51
N GLU A 217 12.13 0.54 -17.75
CA GLU A 217 11.80 1.41 -18.87
C GLU A 217 10.49 2.16 -18.63
N SER A 218 9.46 1.46 -18.12
CA SER A 218 8.17 2.06 -17.78
C SER A 218 8.33 3.13 -16.70
N PHE A 219 9.16 2.87 -15.68
CA PHE A 219 9.50 3.83 -14.64
C PHE A 219 10.12 5.10 -15.22
N PHE A 220 11.13 4.98 -16.08
CA PHE A 220 11.75 6.15 -16.69
C PHE A 220 10.83 6.91 -17.63
N ASP A 221 9.91 6.23 -18.31
CA ASP A 221 8.91 6.88 -19.15
C ASP A 221 7.86 7.62 -18.33
N VAL A 222 7.40 7.06 -17.20
CA VAL A 222 6.56 7.80 -16.24
C VAL A 222 7.24 9.08 -15.79
N LEU A 223 8.54 9.04 -15.45
CA LEU A 223 9.28 10.24 -15.06
C LEU A 223 9.36 11.31 -16.15
N LYS A 224 9.40 10.93 -17.43
CA LYS A 224 9.40 11.89 -18.55
C LYS A 224 8.01 12.49 -18.78
N VAL A 225 6.98 11.65 -18.69
CA VAL A 225 5.59 12.02 -19.02
C VAL A 225 4.95 12.82 -17.90
N SER A 226 5.10 12.38 -16.65
CA SER A 226 4.46 12.98 -15.48
C SER A 226 4.83 14.46 -15.33
N LYS A 227 3.85 15.28 -14.95
CA LYS A 227 3.97 16.73 -14.66
C LYS A 227 3.58 17.09 -13.23
N ALA A 228 3.25 16.09 -12.41
CA ALA A 228 2.97 16.26 -10.99
C ALA A 228 4.22 16.61 -10.18
#